data_AF-A0A3C0JN79-F1
#
_entry.id   AF-A0A3C0JN79-F1
#
_cell.length_a   1.000
_cell.length_b   1.000
_cell.length_c   1.000
_cell.angle_alpha   90.00
_cell.angle_beta   90.00
_cell.angle_gamma   90.00
#
_symmetry.space_group_name_H-M   'P 1'
#
loop_
_entity.id
_entity.type
_entity.pdbx_description
1 polymer ?
#
loop_
_entity_poly.entity_id
_entity_poly.type
_entity_poly.pdbx_seq_one_letter_code
_entity_poly.pdbx_strand_id
1 'polypeptide(L)'
;MAGVFGVWPGPGRHPAGGIRAFRNLEVRSTQQRTLKRERALFQIILAIHILAAVIFLGNIITTAFWKVRADKSGNLEHMAMTSRSILLADYVFTGPGIATLLVTGILLAGLSGWERFQEMWLGLSLALLFLTAFIWAGVLIPLQLRMVRLSQEGLASGSLDPAYTRTSKRWSMYGGIATLLPIIILFLMVLRP
;
A
#
# COMPACT_ATOMS: atom_id res chain seq x y z
N MET A 1 -80.76 -35.06 -29.22
CA MET A 1 -80.60 -33.69 -29.75
C MET A 1 -81.27 -32.77 -28.72
N ALA A 2 -80.66 -31.89 -27.93
CA ALA A 2 -79.39 -31.18 -28.01
C ALA A 2 -78.86 -30.92 -26.58
N GLY A 3 -77.53 -30.89 -26.45
CA GLY A 3 -76.83 -30.73 -25.18
C GLY A 3 -76.52 -29.27 -24.82
N VAL A 4 -76.62 -29.01 -23.52
CA VAL A 4 -75.67 -28.26 -22.66
C VAL A 4 -75.08 -26.98 -23.27
N PHE A 5 -75.66 -25.84 -22.90
CA PHE A 5 -75.04 -24.53 -23.01
C PHE A 5 -73.87 -24.41 -22.02
N GLY A 6 -72.71 -24.03 -22.56
CA GLY A 6 -71.45 -23.88 -21.82
C GLY A 6 -71.48 -22.71 -20.83
N VAL A 7 -71.03 -22.99 -19.62
CA VAL A 7 -70.72 -21.99 -18.59
C VAL A 7 -69.42 -21.29 -18.96
N TRP A 8 -69.48 -19.98 -19.17
CA TRP A 8 -68.31 -19.12 -19.37
C TRP A 8 -67.53 -18.98 -18.04
N PRO A 9 -66.20 -19.21 -17.98
CA PRO A 9 -65.45 -18.98 -16.75
C PRO A 9 -65.29 -17.47 -16.53
N GLY A 10 -65.72 -16.98 -15.36
CA GLY A 10 -65.50 -15.60 -14.93
C GLY A 10 -64.01 -15.23 -14.86
N PRO A 11 -63.67 -13.93 -14.83
CA PRO A 11 -62.30 -13.46 -14.90
C PRO A 11 -61.48 -14.05 -13.75
N GLY A 12 -60.51 -14.89 -14.11
CA GLY A 12 -59.62 -15.55 -13.18
C GLY A 12 -58.88 -14.53 -12.34
N ARG A 13 -58.86 -14.74 -11.03
CA ARG A 13 -58.02 -13.99 -10.09
C ARG A 13 -56.57 -14.14 -10.55
N HIS A 14 -55.99 -13.08 -11.12
CA HIS A 14 -54.54 -13.03 -11.36
C HIS A 14 -53.84 -13.24 -10.01
N PRO A 15 -52.89 -14.19 -9.91
CA PRO A 15 -52.20 -14.45 -8.66
C PRO A 15 -51.25 -13.28 -8.36
N ALA A 16 -51.70 -12.34 -7.52
CA ALA A 16 -50.88 -11.26 -6.99
C ALA A 16 -49.58 -11.74 -6.30
N GLY A 17 -49.50 -13.04 -5.97
CA GLY A 17 -48.29 -13.70 -5.45
C GLY A 17 -47.15 -13.84 -6.45
N GLY A 18 -47.43 -13.97 -7.76
CA GLY A 18 -46.40 -14.16 -8.79
C GLY A 18 -45.52 -12.92 -8.95
N ILE A 19 -46.14 -11.74 -9.07
CA ILE A 19 -45.42 -10.46 -9.22
C ILE A 19 -44.55 -10.16 -7.99
N ARG A 20 -45.03 -10.47 -6.77
CA ARG A 20 -44.24 -10.32 -5.54
C ARG A 20 -43.06 -11.29 -5.49
N ALA A 21 -43.24 -12.54 -5.91
CA ALA A 21 -42.17 -13.54 -5.94
C ALA A 21 -41.07 -13.18 -6.95
N PHE A 22 -41.44 -12.77 -8.17
CA PHE A 22 -40.49 -12.29 -9.18
C PHE A 22 -39.72 -11.05 -8.72
N ARG A 23 -40.41 -10.05 -8.14
CA ARG A 23 -39.77 -8.86 -7.57
C ARG A 23 -38.76 -9.22 -6.47
N ASN A 24 -39.08 -10.19 -5.61
CA ASN A 24 -38.17 -10.64 -4.56
C ASN A 24 -36.94 -11.38 -5.12
N LEU A 25 -37.09 -12.16 -6.20
CA LEU A 25 -35.97 -12.82 -6.89
C LEU A 25 -35.05 -11.80 -7.57
N GLU A 26 -35.62 -10.80 -8.21
CA GLU A 26 -34.86 -9.73 -8.87
C GLU A 26 -34.07 -8.90 -7.85
N VAL A 27 -34.71 -8.51 -6.73
CA VAL A 27 -34.03 -7.81 -5.61
C VAL A 27 -32.91 -8.67 -5.02
N ARG A 28 -33.16 -9.97 -4.75
CA ARG A 28 -32.11 -10.89 -4.24
C ARG A 28 -30.96 -11.03 -5.23
N SER A 29 -31.23 -11.15 -6.53
CA SER A 29 -30.20 -11.27 -7.56
C SER A 29 -29.35 -10.00 -7.68
N THR A 30 -29.97 -8.83 -7.54
CA THR A 30 -29.30 -7.52 -7.57
C THR A 30 -28.42 -7.37 -6.33
N GLN A 31 -28.96 -7.68 -5.15
CA GLN A 31 -28.22 -7.65 -3.89
C GLN A 31 -27.02 -8.61 -3.90
N GLN A 32 -27.21 -9.85 -4.39
CA GLN A 32 -26.12 -10.83 -4.53
C GLN A 32 -25.04 -10.35 -5.51
N ARG A 33 -25.43 -9.72 -6.63
CA ARG A 33 -24.47 -9.13 -7.58
C ARG A 33 -23.67 -7.99 -6.96
N THR A 34 -24.31 -7.11 -6.19
CA THR A 34 -23.63 -6.01 -5.48
C THR A 34 -22.64 -6.55 -4.46
N LEU A 35 -23.06 -7.47 -3.59
CA LEU A 35 -22.17 -8.09 -2.59
C LEU A 35 -20.98 -8.81 -3.24
N LYS A 36 -21.20 -9.49 -4.37
CA LYS A 36 -20.13 -10.15 -5.12
C LYS A 36 -19.13 -9.13 -5.69
N ARG A 37 -19.62 -8.00 -6.21
CA ARG A 37 -18.77 -6.91 -6.72
C ARG A 37 -17.95 -6.26 -5.61
N GLU A 38 -18.57 -5.92 -4.48
CA GLU A 38 -17.88 -5.33 -3.32
C GLU A 38 -16.78 -6.25 -2.80
N ARG A 39 -17.06 -7.56 -2.65
CA ARG A 39 -16.05 -8.55 -2.28
C ARG A 39 -14.90 -8.61 -3.28
N ALA A 40 -15.19 -8.60 -4.58
CA ALA A 40 -14.16 -8.63 -5.62
C ALA A 40 -13.27 -7.37 -5.58
N LEU A 41 -13.88 -6.18 -5.44
CA LEU A 41 -13.16 -4.92 -5.30
C LEU A 41 -12.25 -4.92 -4.06
N PHE A 42 -12.77 -5.35 -2.91
CA PHE A 42 -12.00 -5.49 -1.68
C PHE A 42 -10.77 -6.39 -1.88
N GLN A 43 -10.94 -7.55 -2.51
CA GLN A 43 -9.84 -8.49 -2.76
C GLN A 43 -8.76 -7.90 -3.68
N ILE A 44 -9.16 -7.19 -4.74
CA ILE A 44 -8.22 -6.54 -5.67
C ILE A 44 -7.42 -5.46 -4.95
N ILE A 45 -8.09 -4.60 -4.17
CA ILE A 45 -7.42 -3.54 -3.41
C ILE A 45 -6.48 -4.14 -2.37
N LEU A 46 -6.90 -5.20 -1.68
CA LEU A 46 -6.07 -5.90 -0.72
C LEU A 46 -4.83 -6.52 -1.37
N ALA A 47 -4.97 -7.11 -2.56
CA ALA A 47 -3.85 -7.65 -3.32
C ALA A 47 -2.85 -6.54 -3.70
N ILE A 48 -3.34 -5.38 -4.17
CA ILE A 48 -2.49 -4.21 -4.47
C ILE A 48 -1.80 -3.70 -3.20
N HIS A 49 -2.51 -3.61 -2.07
CA HIS A 49 -1.96 -3.17 -0.80
C HIS A 49 -0.81 -4.07 -0.33
N ILE A 50 -1.02 -5.39 -0.37
CA ILE A 50 0.00 -6.37 0.02
C ILE A 50 1.19 -6.31 -0.94
N LEU A 51 0.95 -6.22 -2.25
CA LEU A 51 2.04 -6.10 -3.23
C LEU A 51 2.88 -4.83 -3.00
N ALA A 52 2.22 -3.69 -2.74
CA ALA A 52 2.89 -2.45 -2.38
C ALA A 52 3.72 -2.60 -1.10
N ALA A 53 3.19 -3.27 -0.07
CA ALA A 53 3.92 -3.54 1.16
C ALA A 53 5.18 -4.38 0.92
N VAL A 54 5.08 -5.45 0.14
CA VAL A 54 6.21 -6.33 -0.19
C VAL A 54 7.29 -5.57 -0.97
N ILE A 55 6.91 -4.81 -2.00
CA ILE A 55 7.85 -4.02 -2.80
C ILE A 55 8.51 -2.94 -1.93
N PHE A 56 7.72 -2.24 -1.12
CA PHE A 56 8.22 -1.17 -0.25
C PHE A 56 9.21 -1.70 0.79
N LEU A 57 8.85 -2.74 1.55
CA LEU A 57 9.76 -3.37 2.53
C LEU A 57 10.99 -3.98 1.86
N GLY A 58 10.81 -4.62 0.70
CA GLY A 58 11.90 -5.18 -0.09
C GLY A 58 12.91 -4.09 -0.50
N ASN A 59 12.43 -2.96 -1.00
CA ASN A 59 13.27 -1.83 -1.42
C ASN A 59 14.11 -1.27 -0.27
N ILE A 60 13.49 -0.95 0.87
CA ILE A 60 14.19 -0.31 1.99
C ILE A 60 15.24 -1.23 2.64
N ILE A 61 14.95 -2.54 2.76
CA ILE A 61 15.88 -3.53 3.33
C ILE A 61 17.06 -3.78 2.38
N THR A 62 16.79 -3.99 1.09
CA THR A 62 17.83 -4.27 0.09
C THR A 62 18.71 -3.04 -0.16
N THR A 63 18.13 -1.84 -0.12
CA THR A 63 18.86 -0.57 -0.21
C THR A 63 19.91 -0.44 0.89
N ALA A 64 19.56 -0.74 2.14
CA ALA A 64 20.51 -0.70 3.25
C ALA A 64 21.68 -1.68 3.03
N PHE A 65 21.39 -2.89 2.58
CA PHE A 65 22.39 -3.91 2.29
C PHE A 65 23.38 -3.47 1.21
N TRP A 66 22.89 -2.99 0.07
CA TRP A 66 23.75 -2.51 -1.02
C TRP A 66 24.54 -1.26 -0.65
N LYS A 67 23.96 -0.34 0.12
CA LYS A 67 24.67 0.85 0.59
C LYS A 67 25.87 0.50 1.47
N VAL A 68 25.67 -0.42 2.42
CA VAL A 68 26.76 -0.88 3.30
C VAL A 68 27.87 -1.55 2.51
N ARG A 69 27.53 -2.34 1.49
CA ARG A 69 28.53 -2.96 0.60
C ARG A 69 29.31 -1.93 -0.21
N ALA A 70 28.63 -0.95 -0.79
CA ALA A 70 29.28 0.12 -1.55
C ALA A 70 30.25 0.91 -0.66
N ASP A 71 29.81 1.34 0.53
CA ASP A 71 30.65 2.11 1.45
C ASP A 71 31.86 1.30 1.96
N LYS A 72 31.70 0.00 2.21
CA LYS A 72 32.80 -0.88 2.62
C LYS A 72 33.80 -1.17 1.50
N SER A 73 33.40 -1.01 0.24
CA SER A 73 34.28 -1.29 -0.90
C SER A 73 35.42 -0.28 -1.03
N GLY A 74 35.24 0.95 -0.52
CA GLY A 74 36.20 2.04 -0.71
C GLY A 74 36.35 2.53 -2.15
N ASN A 75 35.65 1.92 -3.11
CA ASN A 75 35.68 2.30 -4.52
C ASN A 75 34.75 3.50 -4.74
N LEU A 76 35.34 4.65 -5.09
CA LEU A 76 34.64 5.93 -5.27
C LEU A 76 33.54 5.85 -6.35
N GLU A 77 33.80 5.16 -7.46
CA GLU A 77 32.84 4.99 -8.55
C GLU A 77 31.63 4.18 -8.08
N HIS A 78 31.87 3.05 -7.41
CA HIS A 78 30.81 2.20 -6.88
C HIS A 78 29.96 2.93 -5.83
N MET A 79 30.58 3.75 -4.97
CA MET A 79 29.89 4.56 -3.97
C MET A 79 29.02 5.67 -4.61
N ALA A 80 29.53 6.34 -5.64
CA ALA A 80 28.82 7.40 -6.37
C ALA A 80 27.62 6.84 -7.14
N MET A 81 27.83 5.74 -7.87
CA MET A 81 26.77 5.06 -8.61
C MET A 81 25.68 4.54 -7.67
N THR A 82 26.07 3.86 -6.59
CA THR A 82 25.11 3.33 -5.61
C THR A 82 24.30 4.43 -4.94
N SER A 83 24.93 5.55 -4.56
CA SER A 83 24.22 6.67 -3.93
C SER A 83 23.16 7.28 -4.85
N ARG A 84 23.45 7.39 -6.16
CA ARG A 84 22.47 7.87 -7.15
C ARG A 84 21.34 6.86 -7.36
N SER A 85 21.67 5.58 -7.49
CA SER A 85 20.69 4.51 -7.69
C SER A 85 19.72 4.40 -6.52
N ILE A 86 20.20 4.56 -5.29
CA ILE A 86 19.36 4.55 -4.09
C ILE A 86 18.37 5.72 -4.09
N LEU A 87 18.84 6.94 -4.41
CA LEU A 87 17.95 8.09 -4.50
C LEU A 87 16.85 7.87 -5.55
N LEU A 88 17.22 7.33 -6.72
CA LEU A 88 16.26 6.99 -7.77
C LEU A 88 15.26 5.91 -7.30
N ALA A 89 15.76 4.85 -6.66
CA ALA A 89 14.93 3.78 -6.12
C ALA A 89 13.91 4.32 -5.09
N ASP A 90 14.29 5.30 -4.28
CA ASP A 90 13.36 5.92 -3.33
C ASP A 90 12.24 6.72 -4.02
N TYR A 91 12.53 7.42 -5.12
CA TYR A 91 11.49 8.10 -5.89
C TYR A 91 10.57 7.14 -6.64
N VAL A 92 11.07 5.95 -7.03
CA VAL A 92 10.30 4.96 -7.80
C VAL A 92 9.51 4.01 -6.90
N PHE A 93 10.08 3.59 -5.76
CA PHE A 93 9.51 2.54 -4.91
C PHE A 93 9.06 3.07 -3.54
N THR A 94 9.84 3.93 -2.89
CA THR A 94 9.51 4.39 -1.53
C THR A 94 8.37 5.39 -1.53
N GLY A 95 8.48 6.48 -2.28
CA GLY A 95 7.42 7.50 -2.37
C GLY A 95 6.09 6.93 -2.87
N PRO A 96 6.06 6.27 -4.04
CA PRO A 96 4.86 5.62 -4.56
C PRO A 96 4.35 4.49 -3.66
N GLY A 97 5.25 3.74 -3.00
CA GLY A 97 4.89 2.69 -2.04
C GLY A 97 4.12 3.25 -0.85
N ILE A 98 4.64 4.29 -0.19
CA ILE A 98 3.96 4.96 0.93
C ILE A 98 2.59 5.50 0.50
N ALA A 99 2.52 6.18 -0.66
CA ALA A 99 1.26 6.72 -1.17
C ALA A 99 0.24 5.60 -1.46
N THR A 100 0.69 4.51 -2.11
CA THR A 100 -0.17 3.37 -2.43
C THR A 100 -0.68 2.69 -1.16
N LEU A 101 0.17 2.48 -0.16
CA LEU A 101 -0.20 1.89 1.12
C LEU A 101 -1.24 2.74 1.85
N LEU A 102 -1.06 4.06 1.89
CA LEU A 102 -2.01 4.98 2.52
C LEU A 102 -3.37 4.93 1.81
N VAL A 103 -3.39 5.12 0.49
CA VAL A 103 -4.63 5.17 -0.30
C VAL A 103 -5.39 3.85 -0.21
N THR A 104 -4.71 2.73 -0.48
CA THR A 104 -5.35 1.41 -0.44
C THR A 104 -5.76 1.01 0.97
N GLY A 105 -4.99 1.38 2.01
CA GLY A 105 -5.37 1.16 3.41
C GLY A 105 -6.65 1.89 3.80
N ILE A 106 -6.79 3.16 3.42
CA ILE A 106 -8.02 3.94 3.66
C ILE A 106 -9.20 3.32 2.91
N LEU A 107 -9.03 2.93 1.65
CA LEU A 107 -10.08 2.29 0.86
C LEU A 107 -10.55 0.97 1.49
N LEU A 108 -9.63 0.13 1.96
CA LEU A 108 -9.96 -1.13 2.63
C LEU A 108 -10.71 -0.90 3.95
N ALA A 109 -10.30 0.10 4.73
CA ALA A 109 -11.01 0.49 5.95
C ALA A 109 -12.44 0.98 5.63
N GLY A 110 -12.59 1.86 4.63
CA GLY A 110 -13.91 2.35 4.21
C GLY A 110 -14.84 1.23 3.72
N LEU A 111 -14.32 0.28 2.94
CA LEU A 111 -15.07 -0.89 2.46
C LEU A 111 -15.41 -1.90 3.56
N SER A 112 -14.68 -1.90 4.68
CA SER A 112 -14.93 -2.77 5.83
C SER A 112 -15.67 -2.08 6.98
N GLY A 113 -16.10 -0.83 6.76
CA GLY A 113 -16.80 0.01 7.73
C GLY A 113 -15.88 1.04 8.39
N TRP A 114 -16.31 2.31 8.39
CA TRP A 114 -15.53 3.43 8.95
C TRP A 114 -15.25 3.32 10.46
N GLU A 115 -15.99 2.49 11.18
CA GLU A 115 -15.74 2.15 12.59
C GLU A 115 -14.35 1.54 12.79
N ARG A 116 -13.75 0.93 11.76
CA ARG A 116 -12.37 0.40 11.82
C ARG A 116 -11.32 1.43 12.19
N PHE A 117 -11.55 2.72 11.92
CA PHE A 117 -10.62 3.78 12.33
C PHE A 117 -10.56 4.00 13.84
N GLN A 118 -11.51 3.45 14.62
CA GLN A 118 -11.47 3.46 16.08
C GLN A 118 -10.55 2.39 16.66
N GLU A 119 -10.14 1.41 15.85
CA GLU A 119 -9.25 0.34 16.26
C GLU A 119 -7.83 0.89 16.47
N MET A 120 -7.28 0.67 17.66
CA MET A 120 -5.99 1.25 18.06
C MET A 120 -4.84 0.81 17.15
N TRP A 121 -4.83 -0.44 16.70
CA TRP A 121 -3.80 -0.96 15.79
C TRP A 121 -3.79 -0.24 14.44
N LEU A 122 -4.95 0.17 13.93
CA LEU A 122 -5.06 0.89 12.66
C LEU A 122 -4.61 2.34 12.81
N GLY A 123 -5.08 3.03 13.86
CA GLY A 123 -4.67 4.40 14.16
C GLY A 123 -3.16 4.51 14.39
N LEU A 124 -2.57 3.59 15.17
CA LEU A 124 -1.13 3.53 15.40
C LEU A 124 -0.37 3.25 14.10
N SER A 125 -0.87 2.34 13.27
CA SER A 125 -0.25 2.04 11.97
C SER A 125 -0.20 3.25 11.04
N LEU A 126 -1.28 4.03 11.00
CA LEU A 126 -1.32 5.29 10.22
C LEU A 126 -0.34 6.32 10.76
N ALA A 127 -0.26 6.50 12.08
CA ALA A 127 0.69 7.41 12.70
C ALA A 127 2.14 7.02 12.40
N LEU A 128 2.47 5.72 12.49
CA LEU A 128 3.79 5.19 12.15
C LEU A 128 4.11 5.35 10.66
N LEU A 129 3.11 5.21 9.77
CA LEU A 129 3.28 5.44 8.33
C LEU A 129 3.61 6.91 8.04
N PHE A 130 2.90 7.86 8.65
CA PHE A 130 3.21 9.28 8.53
C PHE A 130 4.58 9.63 9.09
N LEU A 131 4.96 9.05 10.25
CA LEU A 131 6.30 9.22 10.80
C LEU A 131 7.38 8.69 9.84
N THR A 132 7.15 7.53 9.24
CA THR A 132 8.04 6.95 8.22
C THR A 132 8.19 7.88 7.03
N ALA A 133 7.07 8.40 6.50
CA ALA A 133 7.06 9.34 5.38
C ALA A 133 7.81 10.64 5.72
N PHE A 134 7.62 11.16 6.94
CA PHE A 134 8.31 12.35 7.43
C PHE A 134 9.81 12.15 7.55
N ILE A 135 10.27 11.03 8.14
CA ILE A 135 11.69 10.71 8.24
C ILE A 135 12.30 10.53 6.84
N TRP A 136 11.60 9.83 5.95
CA TRP A 136 12.07 9.63 4.57
C TRP A 136 12.23 10.96 3.83
N ALA A 137 11.17 11.76 3.71
CA ALA A 137 11.20 12.99 2.94
C ALA A 137 12.04 14.10 3.61
N GLY A 138 11.93 14.25 4.93
CA GLY A 138 12.56 15.33 5.68
C GLY A 138 14.00 15.06 6.10
N VAL A 139 14.42 13.80 6.21
CA VAL A 139 15.76 13.43 6.70
C VAL A 139 16.53 12.59 5.68
N LEU A 140 15.96 11.51 5.14
CA LEU A 140 16.70 10.61 4.25
C LEU A 140 17.01 11.23 2.88
N ILE A 141 16.02 11.84 2.22
CA ILE A 141 16.22 12.48 0.91
C ILE A 141 17.30 13.58 0.95
N PRO A 142 17.30 14.53 1.91
CA PRO A 142 18.37 15.52 2.01
C PRO A 142 19.75 14.90 2.23
N LEU A 143 19.85 13.86 3.07
CA LEU A 143 21.11 13.15 3.30
C LEU A 143 21.58 12.41 2.05
N GLN A 144 20.67 11.79 1.28
CA GLN A 144 20.99 11.12 0.02
C GLN A 144 21.48 12.10 -1.04
N LEU A 145 20.81 13.22 -1.23
CA LEU A 145 21.25 14.29 -2.13
C LEU A 145 22.66 14.78 -1.77
N ARG A 146 22.93 14.97 -0.48
CA ARG A 146 24.26 15.33 0.01
C ARG A 146 25.31 14.25 -0.26
N MET A 147 24.99 12.96 -0.02
CA MET A 147 25.91 11.85 -0.33
C MET A 147 26.18 11.74 -1.83
N VAL A 148 25.16 11.89 -2.67
CA VAL A 148 25.27 11.90 -4.13
C VAL A 148 26.21 13.02 -4.60
N ARG A 149 26.11 14.21 -4.00
CA ARG A 149 27.02 15.32 -4.30
C ARG A 149 28.46 15.02 -3.87
N LEU A 150 28.66 14.66 -2.60
CA LEU A 150 29.99 14.43 -2.03
C LEU A 150 30.72 13.26 -2.68
N SER A 151 29.99 12.21 -3.08
CA SER A 151 30.60 11.07 -3.79
C SER A 151 31.04 11.43 -5.21
N GLN A 152 30.32 12.33 -5.91
CA GLN A 152 30.74 12.83 -7.22
C GLN A 152 31.95 13.76 -7.12
N GLU A 153 31.95 14.66 -6.15
CA GLU A 153 33.10 15.51 -5.87
C GLU A 153 34.33 14.66 -5.54
N GLY A 154 34.16 13.61 -4.72
CA GLY A 154 35.22 12.66 -4.41
C GLY A 154 35.72 11.86 -5.62
N LEU A 155 34.82 11.48 -6.53
CA LEU A 155 35.19 10.82 -7.78
C LEU A 155 36.02 11.75 -8.69
N ALA A 156 35.68 13.04 -8.74
CA ALA A 156 36.40 14.03 -9.53
C ALA A 156 37.76 14.41 -8.93
N SER A 157 37.87 14.47 -7.60
CA SER A 157 39.12 14.79 -6.90
C SER A 157 40.04 13.58 -6.67
N GLY A 158 39.54 12.36 -6.83
CA GLY A 158 40.25 11.13 -6.50
C GLY A 158 40.28 10.79 -5.00
N SER A 159 39.62 11.58 -4.14
CA SER A 159 39.57 11.32 -2.69
C SER A 159 38.25 11.76 -2.05
N LEU A 160 37.70 10.93 -1.16
CA LEU A 160 36.41 11.19 -0.52
C LEU A 160 36.54 12.16 0.66
N ASP A 161 35.70 13.21 0.70
CA ASP A 161 35.59 14.09 1.85
C ASP A 161 35.07 13.32 3.09
N PRO A 162 35.73 13.42 4.28
CA PRO A 162 35.22 12.87 5.53
C PRO A 162 33.76 13.24 5.86
N ALA A 163 33.23 14.33 5.30
CA ALA A 163 31.83 14.73 5.36
C ALA A 163 30.89 13.68 4.76
N TYR A 164 31.32 12.92 3.74
CA TYR A 164 30.53 11.82 3.19
C TYR A 164 30.30 10.76 4.25
N THR A 165 31.35 10.30 4.93
CA THR A 165 31.26 9.26 5.95
C THR A 165 30.38 9.69 7.12
N ARG A 166 30.46 10.96 7.55
CA ARG A 166 29.56 11.52 8.58
C ARG A 166 28.10 11.52 8.11
N THR A 167 27.86 11.88 6.86
CA THR A 167 26.51 11.91 6.25
C THR A 167 25.96 10.49 6.10
N SER A 168 26.77 9.55 5.61
CA SER A 168 26.41 8.14 5.46
C SER A 168 26.05 7.49 6.80
N LYS A 169 26.83 7.74 7.87
CA LYS A 169 26.50 7.24 9.21
C LYS A 169 25.13 7.73 9.70
N ARG A 170 24.82 9.02 9.49
CA ARG A 170 23.50 9.59 9.84
C ARG A 170 22.40 8.96 8.99
N TRP A 171 22.63 8.83 7.69
CA TRP A 171 21.68 8.18 6.79
C TRP A 171 21.39 6.74 7.21
N SER A 172 22.41 5.96 7.56
CA SER A 172 22.24 4.58 8.03
C SER A 172 21.46 4.49 9.34
N MET A 173 21.69 5.42 10.28
CA MET A 173 20.96 5.47 11.55
C MET A 173 19.47 5.76 11.32
N TYR A 174 19.15 6.84 10.60
CA TYR A 174 17.76 7.18 10.30
C TYR A 174 17.10 6.17 9.36
N GLY A 175 17.85 5.58 8.43
CA GLY A 175 17.38 4.54 7.53
C GLY A 175 17.02 3.26 8.28
N GLY A 176 17.81 2.88 9.30
CA GLY A 176 17.48 1.78 10.20
C GLY A 176 16.17 2.04 10.95
N ILE A 177 16.02 3.23 11.54
CA ILE A 177 14.77 3.63 12.22
C ILE A 177 13.59 3.59 11.25
N ALA A 178 13.71 4.21 10.08
CA ALA A 178 12.67 4.25 9.06
C ALA A 178 12.34 2.86 8.47
N THR A 179 13.23 1.88 8.60
CA THR A 179 12.98 0.48 8.19
C THR A 179 12.22 -0.30 9.27
N LEU A 180 12.52 -0.05 10.55
CA LEU A 180 11.84 -0.72 11.65
C LEU A 180 10.36 -0.31 11.77
N LEU A 181 10.02 0.94 11.47
CA LEU A 181 8.64 1.43 11.58
C LEU A 181 7.67 0.64 10.66
N PRO A 182 7.92 0.47 9.34
CA PRO A 182 7.11 -0.40 8.48
C PRO A 182 7.02 -1.86 8.92
N ILE A 183 8.08 -2.39 9.53
CA ILE A 183 8.04 -3.76 10.07
C ILE A 183 7.04 -3.84 11.22
N ILE A 184 7.06 -2.87 12.15
CA ILE A 184 6.08 -2.79 13.24
C ILE A 184 4.66 -2.64 12.67
N ILE A 185 4.47 -1.79 11.65
CA ILE A 185 3.17 -1.64 10.96
C ILE A 185 2.70 -2.98 10.39
N LEU A 186 3.59 -3.74 9.74
CA LEU A 186 3.25 -5.06 9.20
C LEU A 186 2.74 -5.99 10.31
N PHE A 187 3.41 -6.04 11.47
CA PHE A 187 2.96 -6.83 12.61
C PHE A 187 1.59 -6.38 13.13
N LEU A 188 1.35 -5.06 13.25
CA LEU A 188 0.05 -4.53 13.66
C LEU A 188 -1.06 -4.94 12.68
N MET A 189 -0.81 -4.87 11.37
CA MET A 189 -1.77 -5.22 10.32
C MET A 189 -2.09 -6.72 10.27
N VAL A 190 -1.11 -7.56 10.61
CA VAL A 190 -1.25 -9.03 10.61
C VAL A 190 -1.90 -9.52 11.90
N LEU A 191 -1.42 -9.06 13.06
CA LEU A 191 -1.87 -9.55 14.36
C LEU A 191 -3.19 -8.92 14.79
N ARG A 192 -3.46 -7.66 14.40
CA ARG A 192 -4.68 -6.91 14.73
C ARG A 192 -5.08 -7.05 16.20
N PRO A 193 -4.18 -6.71 17.14
CA PRO A 193 -4.41 -6.84 18.57
C PRO A 193 -5.51 -5.90 19.08
#